data_AF-A0A5F1G4P5-F1
#
_entry.id   AF-A0A5F1G4P5-F1
#
_cell.length_a   1.000
_cell.length_b   1.000
_cell.length_c   1.000
_cell.angle_alpha   90.00
_cell.angle_beta   90.00
_cell.angle_gamma   90.00
#
_symmetry.space_group_name_H-M   'P 1'
#
loop_
_entity.id
_entity.type
_entity.pdbx_description
1 polymer ?
#
loop_
_entity_poly.entity_id
_entity_poly.type
_entity_poly.pdbx_seq_one_letter_code
_entity_poly.pdbx_strand_id
1 'polypeptide(L)'
;MFDRIYLGDRAIKKIEFDLWSKQIRIQVNLISRIAYGTTEWNFYDNEDLEDGYLVFSDVSFFNITPNGSIPDDYIISIITDNVNVEYFESTIVAVGQIPNTNSGDIDNIGECQIFIRYKHSWIENKFKEKIIE
;
A
#
# COMPACT_ATOMS: atom_id res chain seq x y z
N MET A 1 0.89 6.27 -11.32
CA MET A 1 -0.21 6.53 -10.35
C MET A 1 0.24 6.62 -8.89
N PHE A 2 1.48 6.23 -8.55
CA PHE A 2 2.12 6.52 -7.25
C PHE A 2 3.50 7.17 -7.45
N ASP A 3 3.69 7.81 -8.60
CA ASP A 3 5.02 8.05 -9.19
C ASP A 3 5.73 9.24 -8.51
N ARG A 4 5.05 9.89 -7.56
CA ARG A 4 5.54 11.03 -6.77
C ARG A 4 5.26 10.88 -5.28
N ILE A 5 5.10 9.65 -4.80
CA ILE A 5 5.05 9.40 -3.36
C ILE A 5 6.25 8.58 -2.91
N TYR A 6 6.69 8.86 -1.68
CA TYR A 6 7.68 8.08 -0.97
C TYR A 6 6.98 7.33 0.17
N LEU A 7 7.10 6.00 0.14
CA LEU A 7 6.52 5.09 1.12
C LEU A 7 7.57 4.23 1.84
N GLY A 8 8.87 4.42 1.56
CA GLY A 8 9.92 3.69 2.26
C GLY A 8 9.85 3.98 3.77
N ASP A 9 9.94 2.93 4.58
CA ASP A 9 9.87 3.00 6.04
C ASP A 9 8.55 3.56 6.59
N ARG A 10 7.46 3.51 5.79
CA ARG A 10 6.11 3.94 6.21
C ARG A 10 5.24 2.76 6.56
N ALA A 11 4.67 2.76 7.75
CA ALA A 11 3.97 1.61 8.32
C ALA A 11 2.54 1.49 7.81
N ILE A 12 2.14 0.27 7.45
CA ILE A 12 0.75 -0.10 7.20
C ILE A 12 0.03 -0.19 8.55
N LYS A 13 -1.00 0.62 8.74
CA LYS A 13 -1.79 0.62 9.99
C LYS A 13 -3.03 -0.26 9.91
N LYS A 14 -3.62 -0.37 8.71
CA LYS A 14 -4.81 -1.19 8.46
C LYS A 14 -5.07 -1.36 6.97
N ILE A 15 -5.83 -2.41 6.65
CA ILE A 15 -6.41 -2.63 5.32
C ILE A 15 -7.93 -2.71 5.48
N GLU A 16 -8.66 -1.89 4.73
CA GLU A 16 -10.13 -1.85 4.72
C GLU A 16 -10.66 -2.45 3.42
N PHE A 17 -11.65 -3.33 3.54
CA PHE A 17 -12.36 -3.92 2.41
C PHE A 17 -13.79 -3.38 2.34
N ASP A 18 -14.08 -2.60 1.30
CA ASP A 18 -15.45 -2.28 0.90
C ASP A 18 -15.82 -3.17 -0.29
N LEU A 19 -16.46 -4.30 0.02
CA LEU A 19 -16.76 -5.33 -0.97
C LEU A 19 -17.91 -4.94 -1.91
N TRP A 20 -18.81 -4.06 -1.47
CA TRP A 20 -19.92 -3.59 -2.29
C TRP A 20 -19.43 -2.60 -3.35
N SER A 21 -18.56 -1.67 -2.96
CA SER A 21 -17.93 -0.74 -3.89
C SER A 21 -16.71 -1.33 -4.61
N LYS A 22 -16.29 -2.55 -4.27
CA LYS A 22 -15.05 -3.19 -4.74
C LYS A 22 -13.81 -2.32 -4.52
N GLN A 23 -13.72 -1.69 -3.34
CA GLN A 23 -12.58 -0.86 -2.96
C GLN A 23 -11.77 -1.50 -1.85
N ILE A 24 -10.45 -1.39 -1.98
CA ILE A 24 -9.51 -1.71 -0.91
C ILE A 24 -8.75 -0.43 -0.56
N ARG A 25 -8.68 -0.12 0.74
CA ARG A 25 -7.88 1.01 1.25
C ARG A 25 -6.79 0.48 2.16
N ILE A 26 -5.56 0.89 1.92
CA ILE A 26 -4.42 0.61 2.80
C ILE A 26 -4.08 1.92 3.50
N GLN A 27 -4.29 1.99 4.81
CA GLN A 27 -3.88 3.15 5.59
C GLN A 27 -2.39 3.06 5.90
N VAL A 28 -1.68 4.14 5.61
CA VAL A 28 -0.26 4.28 5.88
C VAL A 28 -0.08 5.39 6.92
N ASN A 29 0.82 5.21 7.88
CA ASN A 29 1.05 6.20 8.94
C ASN A 29 1.42 7.59 8.41
N LEU A 30 2.16 7.66 7.31
CA LEU A 30 2.57 8.89 6.66
C LEU A 30 2.83 8.62 5.17
N ILE A 31 2.09 9.28 4.29
CA ILE A 31 2.37 9.29 2.85
C ILE A 31 3.11 10.59 2.54
N SER A 32 4.38 10.50 2.16
CA SER A 32 5.16 11.67 1.77
C SER A 32 5.19 11.86 0.26
N ARG A 33 5.33 13.12 -0.17
CA ARG A 33 5.42 13.46 -1.59
C ARG A 33 6.84 13.79 -2.01
N ILE A 34 7.21 13.31 -3.19
CA ILE A 34 8.40 13.75 -3.90
C ILE A 34 8.10 15.11 -4.51
N ALA A 35 8.92 16.12 -4.20
CA ALA A 35 8.75 17.50 -4.65
C ALA A 35 8.60 17.60 -6.18
N TYR A 36 7.90 18.62 -6.66
CA TYR A 36 7.66 18.77 -8.10
C TYR A 36 8.96 19.06 -8.83
N GLY A 37 9.23 18.33 -9.92
CA GLY A 37 10.45 18.48 -10.70
C GLY A 37 11.66 17.73 -10.15
N THR A 38 11.51 16.93 -9.08
CA THR A 38 12.55 16.02 -8.59
C THR A 38 12.10 14.57 -8.70
N THR A 39 13.08 13.67 -8.82
CA THR A 39 12.86 12.21 -8.76
C THR A 39 13.40 11.61 -7.47
N GLU A 40 14.12 12.39 -6.67
CA GLU A 40 14.74 11.95 -5.44
C GLU A 40 13.96 12.48 -4.23
N TRP A 41 13.87 11.63 -3.22
CA TRP A 41 13.38 12.00 -1.90
C TRP A 41 14.36 12.98 -1.24
N ASN A 42 13.86 14.13 -0.79
CA ASN A 42 14.66 15.21 -0.22
C ASN A 42 14.12 15.72 1.13
N PHE A 43 13.43 14.86 1.90
CA PHE A 43 12.80 15.22 3.18
C PHE A 43 11.81 16.39 3.09
N TYR A 44 11.13 16.53 1.94
CA TYR A 44 10.08 17.51 1.75
C TYR A 44 8.78 17.02 2.42
N ASP A 45 8.36 17.69 3.49
CA ASP A 45 7.26 17.28 4.37
C ASP A 45 5.99 18.15 4.25
N ASN A 46 6.05 19.28 3.52
CA ASN A 46 4.93 20.21 3.39
C ASN A 46 3.65 19.60 2.78
N GLU A 47 3.78 18.52 2.02
CA GLU A 47 2.65 17.81 1.39
C GLU A 47 2.41 16.43 2.03
N ASP A 48 2.99 16.17 3.21
CA ASP A 48 2.81 14.93 3.94
C ASP A 48 1.35 14.72 4.35
N LEU A 49 0.87 13.49 4.15
CA LEU A 49 -0.45 13.06 4.57
C LEU A 49 -0.28 12.04 5.70
N GLU A 50 -0.36 12.54 6.94
CA GLU A 50 -0.51 11.69 8.12
C GLU A 50 -1.76 10.82 7.99
N ASP A 51 -1.63 9.53 8.31
CA ASP A 51 -2.73 8.57 8.34
C ASP A 51 -3.54 8.51 7.03
N GLY A 52 -2.88 8.80 5.91
CA GLY A 52 -3.45 8.76 4.56
C GLY A 52 -3.72 7.33 4.07
N TYR A 53 -4.46 7.22 2.97
CA TYR A 53 -4.84 5.94 2.38
C TYR A 53 -4.35 5.84 0.94
N LEU A 54 -3.77 4.68 0.61
CA LEU A 54 -3.69 4.21 -0.77
C LEU A 54 -5.00 3.50 -1.09
N VAL A 55 -5.71 3.96 -2.10
CA VAL A 55 -7.03 3.43 -2.45
C VAL A 55 -6.98 2.78 -3.81
N PHE A 56 -7.61 1.62 -3.91
CA PHE A 56 -7.73 0.83 -5.13
C PHE A 56 -9.20 0.53 -5.38
N SER A 57 -9.69 0.78 -6.59
CA SER A 57 -11.09 0.63 -6.97
C SER A 57 -11.26 -0.30 -8.15
N ASP A 58 -12.47 -0.87 -8.24
CA ASP A 58 -12.81 -1.93 -9.18
C ASP A 58 -11.87 -3.12 -9.01
N VAL A 59 -11.55 -3.45 -7.76
CA VAL A 59 -10.62 -4.52 -7.41
C VAL A 59 -11.18 -5.85 -7.89
N SER A 60 -10.35 -6.61 -8.62
CA SER A 60 -10.70 -7.91 -9.20
C SER A 60 -9.87 -9.05 -8.62
N PHE A 61 -8.73 -8.73 -8.00
CA PHE A 61 -7.87 -9.69 -7.32
C PHE A 61 -7.19 -9.02 -6.13
N PHE A 62 -7.13 -9.74 -5.01
CA PHE A 62 -6.36 -9.37 -3.83
C PHE A 62 -5.76 -10.64 -3.22
N ASN A 63 -4.47 -10.64 -2.95
CA ASN A 63 -3.80 -11.73 -2.27
C ASN A 63 -2.66 -11.21 -1.38
N ILE A 64 -2.33 -11.95 -0.33
CA ILE A 64 -1.13 -11.71 0.48
C ILE A 64 -0.31 -13.00 0.49
N THR A 65 0.97 -12.88 0.15
CA THR A 65 1.94 -13.98 0.22
C THR A 65 3.00 -13.67 1.28
N PRO A 66 3.39 -14.64 2.14
CA PRO A 66 2.77 -15.95 2.31
C PRO A 66 1.31 -15.90 2.80
N ASN A 67 0.55 -16.95 2.48
CA ASN A 67 -0.87 -17.03 2.85
C ASN A 67 -1.04 -17.01 4.36
N GLY A 68 -1.81 -16.05 4.88
CA GLY A 68 -2.01 -15.87 6.32
C GLY A 68 -1.07 -14.82 6.94
N SER A 69 -0.22 -14.17 6.15
CA SER A 69 0.53 -13.01 6.63
C SER A 69 -0.38 -11.82 6.91
N ILE A 70 0.02 -11.01 7.88
CA ILE A 70 -0.64 -9.78 8.30
C ILE A 70 0.38 -8.64 8.16
N PRO A 71 0.33 -7.84 7.08
CA PRO A 71 1.16 -6.65 6.94
C PRO A 71 0.72 -5.58 7.94
N ASP A 72 1.56 -5.32 8.94
CA ASP A 72 1.30 -4.39 10.04
C ASP A 72 2.51 -3.50 10.38
N ASP A 73 3.53 -3.48 9.51
CA ASP A 73 4.75 -2.69 9.68
C ASP A 73 5.13 -1.98 8.36
N TYR A 74 6.40 -1.60 8.20
CA TYR A 74 6.87 -0.73 7.13
C TYR A 74 6.75 -1.33 5.72
N ILE A 75 6.40 -0.46 4.78
CA ILE A 75 6.45 -0.70 3.34
C ILE A 75 7.91 -0.59 2.89
N ILE A 76 8.37 -1.62 2.19
CA ILE A 76 9.69 -1.68 1.56
C ILE A 76 9.62 -1.07 0.17
N SER A 77 8.62 -1.48 -0.62
CA SER A 77 8.43 -0.96 -1.98
C SER A 77 7.00 -1.15 -2.49
N ILE A 78 6.66 -0.38 -3.52
CA ILE A 78 5.47 -0.59 -4.34
C ILE A 78 5.89 -0.61 -5.79
N ILE A 79 5.52 -1.67 -6.50
CA ILE A 79 5.75 -1.82 -7.94
C ILE A 79 4.38 -1.92 -8.59
N THR A 80 4.17 -1.20 -9.70
CA THR A 80 2.90 -1.23 -10.43
C THR A 80 3.15 -1.49 -11.90
N ASP A 81 2.47 -2.50 -12.42
CA ASP A 81 2.55 -2.92 -13.81
C ASP A 81 1.19 -2.77 -14.51
N ASN A 82 1.23 -2.46 -15.79
CA ASN A 82 0.05 -2.50 -16.65
C ASN A 82 -0.22 -3.94 -17.06
N VAL A 83 -1.34 -4.52 -16.65
CA VAL A 83 -1.75 -5.86 -17.10
C VAL A 83 -2.30 -5.79 -18.52
N ASN A 84 -3.11 -4.76 -18.78
CA ASN A 84 -3.64 -4.42 -20.11
C ASN A 84 -4.08 -2.94 -20.10
N VAL A 85 -4.86 -2.52 -21.11
CA VAL A 85 -5.32 -1.12 -21.25
C VAL A 85 -6.27 -0.69 -20.11
N GLU A 86 -6.91 -1.64 -19.42
CA GLU A 86 -7.96 -1.39 -18.44
C GLU A 86 -7.54 -1.67 -16.99
N TYR A 87 -6.57 -2.58 -16.78
CA TYR A 87 -6.19 -3.05 -15.44
C TYR A 87 -4.71 -2.83 -15.15
N PHE A 88 -4.48 -2.44 -13.89
CA PHE A 88 -3.17 -2.37 -13.25
C PHE A 88 -3.05 -3.48 -12.22
N GLU A 89 -1.81 -3.89 -11.94
CA GLU A 89 -1.47 -4.77 -10.84
C GLU A 89 -0.36 -4.12 -10.01
N SER A 90 -0.59 -3.95 -8.72
CA SER A 90 0.44 -3.50 -7.79
C SER A 90 0.89 -4.65 -6.90
N THR A 91 2.20 -4.74 -6.71
CA THR A 91 2.84 -5.54 -5.66
C THR A 91 3.39 -4.57 -4.62
N ILE A 92 2.88 -4.66 -3.39
CA ILE A 92 3.38 -3.89 -2.24
C ILE A 92 4.15 -4.86 -1.36
N VAL A 93 5.45 -4.64 -1.24
CA VAL A 93 6.33 -5.39 -0.35
C VAL A 93 6.35 -4.69 0.99
N ALA A 94 6.00 -5.39 2.06
CA ALA A 94 5.93 -4.84 3.41
C ALA A 94 6.46 -5.86 4.42
N VAL A 95 6.78 -5.37 5.62
CA VAL A 95 7.02 -6.22 6.78
C VAL A 95 5.73 -6.41 7.57
N GLY A 96 5.61 -7.59 8.16
CA GLY A 96 4.57 -7.85 9.15
C GLY A 96 4.67 -9.26 9.71
N GLN A 97 3.59 -9.71 10.33
CA GLN A 97 3.47 -11.09 10.80
C GLN A 97 3.39 -12.05 9.62
N ILE A 98 4.20 -13.10 9.62
CA ILE A 98 4.17 -14.17 8.63
C ILE A 98 3.83 -15.51 9.31
N PRO A 99 3.14 -16.44 8.61
CA PRO A 99 2.82 -17.74 9.16
C PRO A 99 4.09 -18.49 9.58
N ASN A 100 4.04 -19.10 10.75
CA ASN A 100 5.17 -19.90 11.21
C ASN A 100 5.26 -21.24 10.48
N THR A 101 6.47 -21.58 10.01
CA THR A 101 6.77 -22.88 9.43
C THR A 101 7.27 -23.89 10.47
N ASN A 102 7.66 -23.43 11.66
CA ASN A 102 8.15 -24.26 12.76
C ASN A 102 7.22 -24.16 13.96
N SER A 103 6.80 -25.30 14.52
CA SER A 103 5.96 -25.33 15.72
C SER A 103 6.76 -24.88 16.95
N GLY A 104 6.78 -23.59 17.26
CA GLY A 104 7.45 -23.09 18.47
C GLY A 104 7.57 -21.57 18.61
N ASP A 105 7.72 -20.83 17.51
CA ASP A 105 7.78 -19.36 17.57
C ASP A 105 6.38 -18.75 17.52
N ILE A 106 6.10 -17.81 18.42
CA ILE A 106 4.79 -17.18 18.56
C ILE A 106 4.68 -15.96 17.63
N ASP A 107 5.81 -15.30 17.36
CA ASP A 107 5.90 -14.12 16.51
C ASP A 107 6.96 -14.37 15.42
N ASN A 108 6.52 -14.58 14.17
CA ASN A 108 7.41 -14.54 13.02
C ASN A 108 7.18 -13.24 12.27
N ILE A 109 8.12 -12.30 12.41
CA ILE A 109 8.14 -11.07 11.63
C ILE A 109 8.96 -11.34 10.37
N GLY A 110 8.43 -10.94 9.21
CA GLY A 110 9.16 -11.05 7.96
C GLY A 110 8.50 -10.30 6.82
N GLU A 111 9.06 -10.49 5.62
CA GLU A 111 8.52 -9.89 4.40
C GLU A 111 7.23 -10.60 3.98
N CYS A 112 6.24 -9.80 3.62
CA CYS A 112 5.05 -10.24 2.92
C CYS A 112 4.74 -9.31 1.74
N GLN A 113 3.99 -9.84 0.79
CA GLN A 113 3.70 -9.19 -0.48
C GLN A 113 2.19 -9.13 -0.66
N ILE A 114 1.66 -7.90 -0.77
CA ILE A 114 0.27 -7.63 -1.08
C ILE A 114 0.16 -7.48 -2.60
N PHE A 115 -0.61 -8.35 -3.23
CA PHE A 115 -0.93 -8.28 -4.65
C PHE A 115 -2.33 -7.73 -4.81
N ILE A 116 -2.50 -6.71 -5.65
CA ILE A 116 -3.81 -6.13 -5.93
C ILE A 116 -3.96 -5.81 -7.41
N ARG A 117 -5.06 -6.29 -8.01
CA ARG A 117 -5.44 -5.93 -9.39
C ARG A 117 -6.68 -5.06 -9.39
N TYR A 118 -6.59 -3.92 -10.07
CA TYR A 118 -7.58 -2.85 -9.98
C TYR A 118 -7.63 -2.03 -11.28
N LYS A 119 -8.66 -1.18 -11.44
CA LYS A 119 -8.76 -0.27 -12.60
C LYS A 119 -8.30 1.15 -12.29
N HIS A 120 -8.60 1.61 -11.08
CA HIS A 120 -8.29 2.97 -10.64
C HIS A 120 -7.64 2.93 -9.27
N SER A 121 -6.65 3.78 -9.01
CA SER A 121 -6.18 4.05 -7.65
C SER A 121 -6.20 5.54 -7.34
N TRP A 122 -6.06 5.92 -6.08
CA TRP A 122 -5.86 7.32 -5.67
C TRP A 122 -5.32 7.38 -4.25
N ILE A 123 -5.07 8.59 -3.78
CA ILE A 123 -4.69 8.86 -2.40
C ILE A 123 -5.81 9.63 -1.69
N GLU A 124 -6.19 9.17 -0.50
CA GLU A 124 -7.07 9.91 0.40
C GLU A 124 -6.29 10.43 1.62
N ASN A 125 -6.74 11.53 2.19
CA ASN A 125 -6.26 11.97 3.51
C ASN A 125 -6.90 11.14 4.64
N LYS A 126 -6.54 11.41 5.90
CA LYS A 126 -7.12 10.74 7.07
C LYS A 126 -8.64 10.82 7.20
N PHE A 127 -9.27 11.79 6.53
CA PHE A 127 -10.73 11.99 6.50
C PHE A 127 -11.41 11.28 5.32
N LYS A 128 -10.68 10.48 4.54
CA LYS A 128 -11.16 9.79 3.33
C LYS A 128 -11.55 10.75 2.19
N GLU A 129 -11.01 11.96 2.19
CA GLU A 129 -11.18 12.90 1.08
C GLU A 129 -10.11 12.61 0.03
N LYS A 130 -10.52 12.46 -1.24
CA LYS A 130 -9.63 12.22 -2.37
C LYS A 130 -8.74 13.45 -2.61
N ILE A 131 -7.41 13.27 -2.57
CA ILE A 131 -6.41 14.35 -2.71
C ILE A 131 -5.71 14.30 -4.08
N ILE A 132 -5.65 13.14 -4.74
CA ILE A 132 -4.92 12.94 -6.00
C ILE A 132 -5.69 11.99 -6.93
N GLU A 133 -5.50 12.10 -8.24
CA GLU A 133 -5.72 11.04 -9.25
C GLU A 133 -4.38 10.54 -9.78
#